data_AF-A0A951MYC0-F1
#
_entry.id   AF-A0A951MYC0-F1
#
_cell.length_a   1.000
_cell.length_b   1.000
_cell.length_c   1.000
_cell.angle_alpha   90.00
_cell.angle_beta   90.00
_cell.angle_gamma   90.00
#
_symmetry.space_group_name_H-M   'P 1'
#
loop_
_entity.id
_entity.type
_entity.pdbx_description
1 polymer ?
#
loop_
_entity_poly.entity_id
_entity_poly.type
_entity_poly.pdbx_seq_one_letter_code
_entity_poly.pdbx_strand_id
1 'polypeptide(L)'
;MQQVQPHEWRRHGFGGPPEPWEPGAQRNLDRLSTSYYVDILESRRVLIACGTDDDRRRVEELFTTATRHKHEIDYTLRHWATPAERLRVEDRLGSLMRTGIRLRELREISAPDHPLAPAPEPTPAA
;
A
#
# COMPACT_ATOMS: atom_id res chain seq x y z
N MET A 1 -32.00 -30.67 -23.62
CA MET A 1 -32.00 -29.26 -23.19
C MET A 1 -31.35 -29.20 -21.83
N GLN A 2 -30.12 -28.68 -21.72
CA GLN A 2 -29.45 -28.53 -20.43
C GLN A 2 -30.10 -27.37 -19.68
N GLN A 3 -30.75 -27.66 -18.56
CA GLN A 3 -31.22 -26.65 -17.62
C GLN A 3 -30.00 -25.91 -17.06
N VAL A 4 -29.84 -24.66 -17.47
CA VAL A 4 -28.96 -23.70 -16.81
C VAL A 4 -29.58 -23.42 -15.45
N GLN A 5 -29.04 -24.05 -14.41
CA GLN A 5 -29.42 -23.71 -13.03
C GLN A 5 -29.10 -22.23 -12.81
N PRO A 6 -30.07 -21.38 -12.43
CA PRO A 6 -29.76 -20.02 -12.04
C PRO A 6 -28.86 -20.11 -10.81
N HIS A 7 -27.64 -19.60 -10.94
CA HIS A 7 -26.72 -19.48 -9.83
C HIS A 7 -27.36 -18.50 -8.83
N GLU A 8 -28.11 -19.02 -7.86
CA GLU A 8 -28.71 -18.22 -6.81
C GLU A 8 -27.58 -17.59 -6.01
N TRP A 9 -27.31 -16.33 -6.35
CA TRP A 9 -26.42 -15.41 -5.67
C TRP A 9 -26.79 -15.42 -4.20
N ARG A 10 -26.11 -16.26 -3.41
CA ARG A 10 -26.29 -16.39 -1.98
C ARG A 10 -26.10 -15.00 -1.38
N ARG A 11 -27.24 -14.36 -1.08
CA ARG A 11 -27.48 -13.20 -0.22
C ARG A 11 -26.20 -12.37 0.01
N HIS A 12 -26.06 -11.27 -0.74
CA HIS A 12 -25.00 -10.28 -0.55
C HIS A 12 -24.94 -9.82 0.90
N GLY A 13 -24.16 -10.51 1.72
CA GLY A 13 -23.76 -10.07 3.04
C GLY A 13 -22.88 -8.83 2.86
N PHE A 14 -23.29 -7.72 3.47
CA PHE A 14 -22.54 -6.47 3.64
C PHE A 14 -21.65 -6.09 2.44
N GLY A 15 -22.25 -5.69 1.31
CA GLY A 15 -21.45 -5.07 0.25
C GLY A 15 -22.09 -4.92 -1.12
N GLY A 16 -23.22 -5.56 -1.41
CA GLY A 16 -23.76 -5.60 -2.77
C GLY A 16 -22.97 -6.56 -3.69
N PRO A 17 -23.33 -6.64 -4.98
CA PRO A 17 -22.62 -7.49 -5.92
C PRO A 17 -21.18 -7.01 -6.18
N PRO A 18 -20.24 -7.93 -6.43
CA PRO A 18 -18.94 -7.55 -6.97
C PRO A 18 -19.12 -6.91 -8.35
N GLU A 19 -18.55 -5.73 -8.51
CA GLU A 19 -18.61 -4.98 -9.75
C GLU A 19 -17.20 -4.81 -10.34
N PRO A 20 -17.06 -4.75 -11.68
CA PRO A 20 -15.77 -4.45 -12.31
C PRO A 20 -15.26 -3.08 -11.88
N TRP A 21 -13.95 -2.95 -11.72
CA TRP A 21 -13.33 -1.66 -11.44
C TRP A 21 -13.64 -0.65 -12.54
N GLU A 22 -13.81 0.62 -12.14
CA GLU A 22 -13.92 1.72 -13.10
C GLU A 22 -12.70 1.73 -14.03
N PRO A 23 -12.87 2.11 -15.31
CA PRO A 23 -11.77 2.17 -16.27
C PRO A 23 -10.57 2.95 -15.71
N GLY A 24 -9.42 2.28 -15.61
CA GLY A 24 -8.17 2.86 -15.09
C GLY A 24 -8.06 2.94 -13.56
N ALA A 25 -9.14 2.75 -12.79
CA ALA A 25 -9.09 2.81 -11.33
C ALA A 25 -8.18 1.73 -10.75
N GLN A 26 -8.30 0.49 -11.22
CA GLN A 26 -7.45 -0.63 -10.78
C GLN A 26 -5.96 -0.30 -10.92
N ARG A 27 -5.55 0.24 -12.08
CA ARG A 27 -4.16 0.63 -12.37
C ARG A 27 -3.70 1.80 -11.49
N ASN A 28 -4.56 2.79 -11.27
CA ASN A 28 -4.23 3.95 -10.45
C ASN A 28 -4.05 3.56 -8.98
N LEU A 29 -4.94 2.73 -8.44
CA LEU A 29 -4.86 2.21 -7.07
C LEU A 29 -3.63 1.32 -6.88
N ASP A 30 -3.35 0.44 -7.85
CA ASP A 30 -2.14 -0.39 -7.84
C ASP A 30 -0.87 0.47 -7.81
N ARG A 31 -0.77 1.45 -8.72
CA ARG A 31 0.36 2.39 -8.77
C ARG A 31 0.53 3.14 -7.46
N LEU A 32 -0.56 3.64 -6.87
CA LEU A 32 -0.52 4.38 -5.62
C LEU A 32 -0.09 3.49 -4.44
N SER A 33 -0.67 2.29 -4.33
CA SER A 33 -0.31 1.33 -3.29
C SER A 33 1.16 0.93 -3.36
N THR A 34 1.66 0.74 -4.58
CA THR A 34 3.06 0.38 -4.83
C THR A 34 3.99 1.54 -4.50
N SER A 35 3.63 2.77 -4.86
CA SER A 35 4.40 3.96 -4.48
C SER A 35 4.55 4.08 -2.97
N TYR A 36 3.45 4.00 -2.22
CA TYR A 36 3.50 4.07 -0.76
C TYR A 36 4.30 2.92 -0.15
N TYR A 37 4.18 1.71 -0.70
CA TYR A 37 4.90 0.56 -0.17
C TYR A 37 6.41 0.65 -0.45
N VAL A 38 6.83 1.18 -1.60
CA VAL A 38 8.25 1.43 -1.90
C VAL A 38 8.84 2.46 -0.94
N ASP A 39 8.15 3.56 -0.67
CA ASP A 39 8.58 4.57 0.30
C ASP A 39 8.77 3.97 1.71
N ILE A 40 7.88 3.06 2.10
CA ILE A 40 7.95 2.31 3.36
C ILE A 40 9.18 1.38 3.38
N LEU A 41 9.46 0.66 2.29
CA LEU A 41 10.63 -0.22 2.18
C LEU A 41 11.94 0.58 2.30
N GLU A 42 12.01 1.73 1.65
CA GLU A 42 13.17 2.62 1.73
C GLU A 42 13.38 3.12 3.16
N SER A 43 12.32 3.63 3.78
CA SER A 43 12.38 4.16 5.14
C SER A 43 12.79 3.09 6.15
N ARG A 44 12.25 1.86 6.01
CA ARG A 44 12.65 0.70 6.84
C ARG A 44 14.14 0.40 6.67
N ARG A 45 14.66 0.35 5.44
CA ARG A 45 16.07 0.04 5.17
C ARG A 45 17.00 1.01 5.91
N VAL A 46 16.68 2.30 5.87
CA VAL A 46 17.48 3.34 6.57
C VAL A 46 17.35 3.20 8.09
N LEU A 47 16.14 3.06 8.61
CA LEU A 47 15.89 3.01 10.05
C LEU A 47 16.43 1.74 10.72
N ILE A 48 16.43 0.60 10.03
CA ILE A 48 17.06 -0.62 10.57
C ILE A 48 18.59 -0.45 10.68
N ALA A 49 19.20 0.24 9.72
CA ALA A 49 20.65 0.48 9.70
C ALA A 49 21.10 1.48 10.78
N CYS A 50 20.34 2.57 10.99
CA CYS A 50 20.77 3.70 11.81
C CYS A 50 20.00 3.86 13.14
N GLY A 51 18.88 3.16 13.31
CA GLY A 51 17.99 3.33 14.46
C GLY A 51 18.44 2.59 15.71
N THR A 52 17.87 3.01 16.86
CA THR A 52 17.99 2.29 18.13
C THR A 52 17.22 0.97 18.09
N ASP A 53 17.44 0.07 19.06
CA ASP A 53 16.69 -1.21 19.11
C ASP A 53 15.19 -1.01 19.32
N ASP A 54 14.79 0.03 20.07
CA ASP A 54 13.38 0.41 20.23
C ASP A 54 12.78 0.93 18.92
N ASP A 55 13.53 1.77 18.18
CA ASP A 55 13.10 2.22 16.84
C ASP A 55 12.95 1.05 15.88
N ARG A 56 13.91 0.10 15.90
CA ARG A 56 13.86 -1.11 15.07
C ARG A 56 12.60 -1.92 15.33
N ARG A 57 12.26 -2.16 16.60
CA ARG A 57 11.04 -2.89 16.96
C ARG A 57 9.79 -2.17 16.46
N ARG A 58 9.69 -0.86 16.69
CA ARG A 58 8.57 -0.04 16.24
C ARG A 58 8.43 -0.04 14.72
N VAL A 59 9.55 0.01 14.00
CA VAL A 59 9.60 -0.05 12.53
C VAL A 59 9.11 -1.41 12.03
N GLU A 60 9.52 -2.51 12.65
CA GLU A 60 9.06 -3.86 12.27
C GLU A 60 7.55 -4.04 12.48
N GLU A 61 6.97 -3.49 13.55
CA GLU A 61 5.53 -3.52 13.79
C GLU A 61 4.74 -2.74 12.71
N LEU A 62 5.22 -1.54 12.37
CA LEU A 62 4.66 -0.72 11.29
C LEU A 62 4.80 -1.43 9.93
N PHE A 63 5.96 -2.03 9.67
CA PHE A 63 6.25 -2.71 8.41
C PHE A 63 5.42 -3.99 8.22
N THR A 64 5.25 -4.77 9.29
CA THR A 64 4.38 -5.96 9.29
C THR A 64 2.95 -5.58 8.94
N THR A 65 2.45 -4.50 9.56
CA THR A 65 1.12 -3.96 9.28
C THR A 65 1.01 -3.49 7.83
N ALA A 66 1.97 -2.71 7.34
CA ALA A 66 1.99 -2.21 5.97
C ALA A 66 2.03 -3.35 4.93
N THR A 67 2.83 -4.39 5.17
CA THR A 67 2.92 -5.56 4.28
C THR A 67 1.59 -6.29 4.19
N ARG A 68 0.90 -6.49 5.32
CA ARG A 68 -0.45 -7.04 5.31
C ARG A 68 -1.42 -6.18 4.50
N HIS A 69 -1.38 -4.86 4.67
CA HIS A 69 -2.24 -3.93 3.94
C HIS A 69 -1.96 -3.96 2.43
N LYS A 70 -0.69 -4.05 2.03
CA LYS A 70 -0.30 -4.17 0.62
C LYS A 70 -0.85 -5.47 0.02
N HIS A 71 -0.71 -6.60 0.71
CA HIS A 71 -1.27 -7.87 0.24
C HIS A 71 -2.80 -7.85 0.12
N GLU A 72 -3.49 -7.24 1.09
CA GLU A 72 -4.96 -7.09 1.03
C GLU A 72 -5.37 -6.27 -0.21
N ILE A 73 -4.69 -5.14 -0.48
CA ILE A 73 -4.94 -4.33 -1.69
C ILE A 73 -4.69 -5.14 -2.96
N ASP A 74 -3.52 -5.78 -3.06
CA ASP A 74 -3.13 -6.54 -4.26
C ASP A 74 -4.06 -7.71 -4.54
N TYR A 75 -4.56 -8.35 -3.49
CA TYR A 75 -5.54 -9.42 -3.61
C TYR A 75 -6.87 -8.89 -4.14
N THR A 76 -7.38 -7.80 -3.57
CA THR A 76 -8.67 -7.22 -3.98
C THR A 76 -8.61 -6.64 -5.39
N LEU A 77 -7.49 -6.03 -5.79
CA LEU A 77 -7.33 -5.46 -7.14
C LEU A 77 -7.26 -6.52 -8.25
N ARG A 78 -7.00 -7.80 -7.97
CA ARG A 78 -6.99 -8.88 -8.98
C ARG A 78 -8.38 -9.36 -9.40
N HIS A 79 -9.42 -8.97 -8.67
CA HIS A 79 -10.78 -9.49 -8.84
C HIS A 79 -11.78 -8.34 -8.97
N TRP A 80 -13.01 -8.65 -9.37
CA TRP A 80 -14.12 -7.72 -9.16
C TRP A 80 -14.34 -7.53 -7.66
N ALA A 81 -14.73 -6.33 -7.27
CA ALA A 81 -14.82 -5.94 -5.87
C ALA A 81 -16.21 -5.40 -5.55
N THR A 82 -16.76 -5.84 -4.43
CA THR A 82 -17.95 -5.25 -3.83
C THR A 82 -17.66 -3.81 -3.38
N PRO A 83 -18.66 -2.92 -3.34
CA PRO A 83 -18.55 -1.61 -2.70
C PRO A 83 -17.84 -1.61 -1.33
N ALA A 84 -18.10 -2.60 -0.48
CA ALA A 84 -17.44 -2.71 0.82
C ALA A 84 -15.95 -3.03 0.70
N GLU A 85 -15.55 -3.90 -0.24
CA GLU A 85 -14.15 -4.20 -0.52
C GLU A 85 -13.42 -2.99 -1.13
N ARG A 86 -14.09 -2.21 -1.98
CA ARG A 86 -13.55 -0.94 -2.51
C ARG A 86 -13.22 0.05 -1.40
N LEU A 87 -14.16 0.26 -0.48
CA LEU A 87 -13.94 1.12 0.70
C LEU A 87 -12.79 0.60 1.58
N ARG A 88 -12.67 -0.72 1.74
CA ARG A 88 -11.52 -1.31 2.46
C ARG A 88 -10.21 -1.04 1.75
N VAL A 89 -10.14 -1.17 0.41
CA VAL A 89 -8.93 -0.83 -0.36
C VAL A 89 -8.52 0.62 -0.12
N GLU A 90 -9.47 1.56 -0.14
CA GLU A 90 -9.21 2.97 0.13
C GLU A 90 -8.70 3.22 1.56
N ASP A 91 -9.31 2.59 2.58
CA ASP A 91 -8.81 2.66 3.96
C ASP A 91 -7.39 2.08 4.10
N ARG A 92 -7.13 0.96 3.43
CA ARG A 92 -5.81 0.32 3.44
C ARG A 92 -4.76 1.19 2.74
N LEU A 93 -5.11 1.84 1.63
CA LEU A 93 -4.27 2.85 0.98
C LEU A 93 -3.96 4.03 1.90
N GLY A 94 -4.98 4.58 2.57
CA GLY A 94 -4.79 5.65 3.55
C GLY A 94 -3.89 5.23 4.71
N SER A 95 -3.97 3.96 5.13
CA SER A 95 -3.11 3.41 6.17
C SER A 95 -1.66 3.22 5.71
N LEU A 96 -1.42 2.83 4.46
CA LEU A 96 -0.08 2.81 3.86
C LEU A 96 0.53 4.22 3.82
N MET A 97 -0.23 5.21 3.34
CA MET A 97 0.20 6.60 3.31
C MET A 97 0.61 7.12 4.70
N ARG A 98 -0.25 6.93 5.71
CA ARG A 98 0.04 7.32 7.10
C ARG A 98 1.26 6.60 7.68
N THR A 99 1.45 5.32 7.32
CA THR A 99 2.63 4.56 7.76
C THR A 99 3.89 5.11 7.13
N GLY A 100 3.88 5.44 5.82
CA GLY A 100 4.99 6.08 5.14
C GLY A 100 5.38 7.42 5.78
N ILE A 101 4.40 8.26 6.11
CA ILE A 101 4.63 9.54 6.81
C ILE A 101 5.31 9.29 8.17
N ARG A 102 4.76 8.40 9.00
CA ARG A 102 5.33 8.09 10.33
C ARG A 102 6.76 7.56 10.26
N LEU A 103 7.07 6.71 9.27
CA LEU A 103 8.42 6.19 9.08
C LEU A 103 9.39 7.29 8.63
N ARG A 104 8.92 8.25 7.82
CA ARG A 104 9.72 9.41 7.42
C ARG A 104 10.02 10.33 8.62
N GLU A 105 9.02 10.62 9.45
CA GLU A 105 9.19 11.38 10.69
C GLU A 105 10.20 10.71 11.64
N LEU A 106 10.10 9.39 11.83
CA LEU A 106 11.07 8.63 12.61
C LEU A 106 12.48 8.74 12.03
N ARG A 107 12.61 8.68 10.70
CA ARG A 107 13.91 8.82 10.02
C ARG A 107 14.53 10.18 10.27
N GLU A 108 13.74 11.25 10.20
CA GLU A 108 14.20 12.62 10.45
C GLU A 108 14.67 12.82 11.91
N ILE A 109 14.03 12.15 12.87
CA ILE A 109 14.42 12.20 14.28
C ILE A 109 15.70 11.37 14.53
N SER A 110 15.77 10.14 14.02
CA SER A 110 16.87 9.22 14.31
C SER A 110 18.14 9.47 13.48
N ALA A 111 18.04 10.17 12.34
CA ALA A 111 19.17 10.45 11.45
C ALA A 111 19.04 11.83 10.77
N PRO A 112 19.21 12.94 11.51
CA PRO A 112 19.07 14.29 10.97
C PRO A 112 20.07 14.62 9.85
N ASP A 113 21.20 13.90 9.80
CA ASP A 113 22.29 14.14 8.86
C ASP A 113 22.26 13.25 7.60
N HIS A 114 21.26 12.38 7.39
CA HIS A 114 21.18 11.64 6.12
C HIS A 114 20.55 12.52 5.05
N PRO A 115 21.33 13.06 4.08
CA PRO A 115 20.76 13.90 3.05
C PRO A 115 19.80 13.04 2.24
N LEU A 116 18.57 13.50 2.03
CA LEU A 116 17.80 13.11 0.85
C LEU A 116 18.68 13.50 -0.34
N ALA A 117 19.48 12.56 -0.86
CA ALA A 117 20.39 12.87 -1.94
C ALA A 117 19.59 13.53 -3.07
N PRO A 118 19.90 14.78 -3.45
CA PRO A 118 19.23 15.40 -4.59
C PRO A 118 19.61 14.59 -5.83
N ALA A 119 18.63 14.41 -6.72
CA ALA A 119 18.79 13.69 -7.98
C ALA A 119 20.09 14.12 -8.71
N PRO A 120 20.85 13.20 -9.34
CA PRO A 120 22.05 13.57 -10.06
C PRO A 120 21.69 14.57 -11.17
N GLU A 121 22.32 15.74 -11.14
CA GLU A 121 22.20 16.73 -12.20
C GLU A 121 22.61 16.10 -13.54
N PRO A 122 21.85 16.31 -14.62
CA PRO A 122 22.25 15.82 -15.93
C PRO A 122 23.51 16.59 -16.35
N THR A 123 24.62 15.87 -16.47
CA THR A 123 25.87 16.42 -17.01
C THR A 123 25.61 16.78 -18.48
N PRO A 124 25.81 18.05 -18.92
CA PRO A 124 25.72 18.36 -20.33
C PRO A 124 26.92 17.73 -21.05
N ALA A 125 26.65 16.94 -22.08
CA ALA A 125 27.67 16.40 -22.97
C ALA A 125 28.34 17.55 -23.72
N ALA A 126 29.67 17.63 -23.63
CA ALA A 126 30.52 18.51 -24.43
C ALA A 126 31.09 17.74 -25.63
#